data_AF-A0A2T6DA68-F1
#
_entry.id   AF-A0A2T6DA68-F1
#
_cell.length_a   1.000
_cell.length_b   1.000
_cell.length_c   1.000
_cell.angle_alpha   90.00
_cell.angle_beta   90.00
_cell.angle_gamma   90.00
#
_symmetry.space_group_name_H-M   'P 1'
#
loop_
_entity.id
_entity.type
_entity.pdbx_description
1 polymer ?
#
loop_
_entity_poly.entity_id
_entity_poly.type
_entity_poly.pdbx_seq_one_letter_code
_entity_poly.pdbx_strand_id
1 'polypeptide(L)'
;MKSTSFSLCLAFASVFSIVALIPGMAPPNAVARPEPVPPLPAARKAREATHTHRPAPVYAIPVPGTGGWRINPNRREKDRVSEREWFDRLPATTPGRLLPGDILLKKVYDGHATNEVVQGQTPFHSTHGTRRTGHALIYLGAGHVAEASMTRGGLWQDKLSSRKGQTLLVYRRVGPGADEARRRAVEFARACSPYAWDEKLASAAASGNTRAQARMAARRPVITYALDHALLTFPATTWFDADARRRAGMAAQLQAPSASMMCSEFVTYCYQATPRPSLPIDAEATAPIYLEDALNRSELFVCVGALRP
;
A
#
# COMPACT_ATOMS: atom_id res chain seq x y z
N MET A 1 40.93 -38.66 25.46
CA MET A 1 39.74 -38.49 26.32
C MET A 1 39.86 -37.17 27.08
N LYS A 2 39.22 -36.11 26.58
CA LYS A 2 38.95 -34.86 27.33
C LYS A 2 37.63 -34.31 26.78
N SER A 3 36.64 -34.21 27.66
CA SER A 3 35.37 -33.53 27.44
C SER A 3 35.57 -32.02 27.41
N THR A 4 34.73 -31.30 26.68
CA THR A 4 34.11 -30.08 27.23
C THR A 4 32.92 -29.66 26.37
N SER A 5 31.75 -29.64 27.01
CA SER A 5 30.51 -29.04 26.57
C SER A 5 30.64 -27.52 26.56
N PHE A 6 30.12 -26.85 25.52
CA PHE A 6 29.95 -25.39 25.53
C PHE A 6 28.47 -25.05 25.71
N SER A 7 28.20 -24.42 26.85
CA SER A 7 26.91 -23.89 27.28
C SER A 7 26.70 -22.50 26.66
N LEU A 8 25.58 -22.28 25.99
CA LEU A 8 25.19 -21.01 25.38
C LEU A 8 24.12 -20.36 26.26
N CYS A 9 24.54 -19.50 27.20
CA CYS A 9 23.69 -18.64 28.02
C CYS A 9 24.36 -17.27 28.18
N LEU A 10 23.94 -16.27 27.39
CA LEU A 10 24.14 -14.82 27.58
C LEU A 10 23.35 -14.13 26.44
N ALA A 11 22.63 -13.01 26.57
CA ALA A 11 22.16 -12.23 27.71
C ALA A 11 21.10 -11.26 27.13
N PHE A 12 19.91 -11.20 27.74
CA PHE A 12 18.90 -10.18 27.47
C PHE A 12 18.59 -9.45 28.79
N ALA A 13 19.37 -8.40 29.04
CA ALA A 13 19.15 -7.30 29.97
C ALA A 13 20.19 -6.27 29.52
N SER A 14 19.93 -5.00 29.23
CA SER A 14 19.19 -4.04 30.03
C SER A 14 19.21 -2.71 29.25
N VAL A 15 18.06 -2.14 28.89
CA VAL A 15 17.95 -0.71 28.53
C VAL A 15 16.59 -0.19 29.01
N PHE A 16 16.46 0.00 30.32
CA PHE A 16 15.45 0.89 30.90
C PHE A 16 15.99 1.41 32.21
N SER A 17 16.63 2.58 32.15
CA SER A 17 16.75 3.58 33.23
C SER A 17 17.67 4.69 32.75
N ILE A 18 17.10 5.86 32.49
CA ILE A 18 17.58 7.21 32.82
C ILE A 18 16.50 8.15 32.27
N VAL A 19 15.53 8.52 33.11
CA VAL A 19 14.80 9.78 32.98
C VAL A 19 15.20 10.57 34.22
N ALA A 20 16.16 11.45 34.02
CA ALA A 20 16.61 12.39 35.02
C ALA A 20 15.54 13.47 35.22
N LEU A 21 15.28 13.77 36.49
CA LEU A 21 14.48 14.88 36.98
C LEU A 21 15.08 16.22 36.50
N ILE A 22 14.27 17.02 35.81
CA ILE A 22 14.49 18.47 35.66
C ILE A 22 13.43 19.17 36.52
N PRO A 23 13.80 19.87 37.61
CA PRO A 23 12.89 20.73 38.33
C PRO A 23 12.88 22.12 37.69
N GLY A 24 11.69 22.67 37.47
CA GLY A 24 11.51 24.11 37.24
C GLY A 24 11.13 24.50 35.82
N MET A 25 9.84 24.36 35.48
CA MET A 25 9.19 25.28 34.54
C MET A 25 7.82 25.66 35.09
N ALA A 26 7.60 26.97 35.22
CA ALA A 26 6.35 27.56 35.67
C ALA A 26 5.18 27.21 34.74
N PRO A 27 3.95 27.06 35.26
CA PRO A 27 2.79 26.77 34.44
C PRO A 27 2.45 27.97 33.54
N PRO A 28 2.23 27.77 32.22
CA PRO A 28 1.70 28.81 31.38
C PRO A 28 0.21 29.05 31.72
N ASN A 29 -0.10 30.33 31.87
CA ASN A 29 -1.40 30.99 31.94
C ASN A 29 -2.63 30.12 31.61
N ALA A 30 -3.54 30.06 32.58
CA ALA A 30 -4.90 29.57 32.42
C ALA A 30 -5.62 30.34 31.31
N VAL A 31 -5.80 29.69 30.16
CA VAL A 31 -6.71 30.14 29.11
C VAL A 31 -8.14 29.91 29.61
N ALA A 32 -8.95 30.96 29.56
CA ALA A 32 -10.35 30.94 29.94
C ALA A 32 -11.11 29.80 29.24
N ARG A 33 -11.94 29.10 30.00
CA ARG A 33 -12.83 28.06 29.47
C ARG A 33 -13.83 28.71 28.49
N PRO A 34 -14.01 28.17 27.28
CA PRO A 34 -15.09 28.61 26.41
C PRO A 34 -16.44 28.27 27.04
N GLU A 35 -17.39 29.19 26.93
CA GLU A 35 -18.77 29.03 27.38
C GLU A 35 -19.44 27.79 26.75
N PRO A 36 -20.35 27.13 27.47
CA PRO A 36 -21.11 26.00 26.94
C PRO A 36 -22.01 26.45 25.79
N VAL A 37 -21.80 25.83 24.62
CA VAL A 37 -22.68 25.98 23.46
C VAL A 37 -24.08 25.47 23.83
N PRO A 38 -25.16 26.24 23.59
CA PRO A 38 -26.51 25.80 23.89
C PRO A 38 -26.88 24.57 23.04
N PRO A 39 -27.69 23.64 23.60
CA PRO A 39 -28.10 22.45 22.85
C PRO A 39 -28.94 22.85 21.64
N LEU A 40 -28.59 22.28 20.47
CA LEU A 40 -29.41 22.35 19.27
C LEU A 40 -30.83 21.83 19.57
N PRO A 41 -31.90 22.51 19.09
CA PRO A 41 -33.26 22.13 19.39
C PRO A 41 -33.58 20.74 18.84
N ALA A 42 -34.32 19.97 19.64
CA ALA A 42 -34.77 18.60 19.40
C ALA A 42 -35.82 18.49 18.26
N ALA A 43 -35.51 19.00 17.07
CA ALA A 43 -36.39 19.00 15.92
C ALA A 43 -35.77 18.27 14.72
N ARG A 44 -35.45 16.98 14.90
CA ARG A 44 -35.31 16.05 13.76
C ARG A 44 -35.47 14.58 14.17
N LYS A 45 -36.50 14.29 14.97
CA LYS A 45 -37.01 12.92 15.20
C LYS A 45 -38.50 12.89 14.84
N ALA A 46 -38.81 13.07 13.57
CA ALA A 46 -40.08 12.65 12.97
C ALA A 46 -40.08 13.13 11.51
N ARG A 47 -39.60 12.28 10.60
CA ARG A 47 -40.20 12.14 9.27
C ARG A 47 -39.64 10.90 8.58
N GLU A 48 -40.59 10.07 8.17
CA GLU A 48 -40.50 9.10 7.08
C GLU A 48 -39.76 7.78 7.37
N ALA A 49 -40.38 7.03 8.28
CA ALA A 49 -40.65 5.63 7.98
C ALA A 49 -41.80 5.56 6.96
N THR A 50 -41.47 5.46 5.67
CA THR A 50 -42.25 4.83 4.58
C THR A 50 -41.51 5.08 3.28
N HIS A 51 -40.64 4.15 2.87
CA HIS A 51 -40.40 3.85 1.45
C HIS A 51 -39.76 2.46 1.31
N THR A 52 -40.61 1.52 0.91
CA THR A 52 -40.30 0.25 0.27
C THR A 52 -39.62 0.50 -1.08
N HIS A 53 -38.30 0.66 -1.03
CA HIS A 53 -37.29 0.29 -2.02
C HIS A 53 -36.04 0.91 -1.42
N ARG A 54 -35.16 0.09 -0.84
CA ARG A 54 -33.84 0.62 -0.44
C ARG A 54 -33.06 0.75 -1.74
N PRO A 55 -32.86 1.95 -2.33
CA PRO A 55 -31.86 2.07 -3.37
C PRO A 55 -30.56 1.57 -2.75
N ALA A 56 -29.90 0.63 -3.41
CA ALA A 56 -28.59 0.16 -2.98
C ALA A 56 -27.74 1.41 -2.68
N PRO A 57 -27.01 1.47 -1.56
CA PRO A 57 -26.08 2.57 -1.34
C PRO A 57 -25.21 2.70 -2.59
N VAL A 58 -25.10 3.90 -3.14
CA VAL A 58 -24.22 4.15 -4.27
C VAL A 58 -22.79 4.00 -3.73
N TYR A 59 -22.24 2.78 -3.86
CA TYR A 59 -20.97 2.36 -3.26
C TYR A 59 -19.74 2.84 -4.04
N ALA A 60 -19.99 3.29 -5.26
CA ALA A 60 -19.02 3.75 -6.21
C ALA A 60 -19.67 4.92 -6.95
N ILE A 61 -19.14 6.12 -6.80
CA ILE A 61 -19.64 7.28 -7.53
C ILE A 61 -18.81 7.36 -8.81
N PRO A 62 -19.42 7.22 -10.01
CA PRO A 62 -18.69 7.38 -11.25
C PRO A 62 -18.11 8.79 -11.30
N VAL A 63 -16.84 8.92 -11.68
CA VAL A 63 -16.18 10.22 -11.82
C VAL A 63 -16.26 10.63 -13.29
N PRO A 64 -17.05 11.67 -13.64
CA PRO A 64 -17.25 12.08 -15.02
C PRO A 64 -15.94 12.29 -15.77
N GLY A 65 -15.88 11.82 -17.02
CA GLY A 65 -14.71 11.99 -17.90
C GLY A 65 -13.49 11.11 -17.59
N THR A 66 -13.51 10.31 -16.51
CA THR A 66 -12.35 9.47 -16.14
C THR A 66 -12.54 7.98 -16.39
N GLY A 67 -13.80 7.53 -16.57
CA GLY A 67 -14.14 6.10 -16.65
C GLY A 67 -13.91 5.33 -15.34
N GLY A 68 -13.65 6.03 -14.22
CA GLY A 68 -13.38 5.44 -12.92
C GLY A 68 -14.41 5.79 -11.87
N TRP A 69 -14.18 5.28 -10.66
CA TRP A 69 -15.11 5.34 -9.54
C TRP A 69 -14.42 5.83 -8.27
N ARG A 70 -15.10 6.68 -7.51
CA ARG A 70 -14.76 6.97 -6.10
C ARG A 70 -15.46 5.94 -5.21
N ILE A 71 -14.68 5.20 -4.44
CA ILE A 71 -15.18 4.20 -3.50
C ILE A 71 -15.74 4.93 -2.27
N ASN A 72 -16.93 4.53 -1.81
CA ASN A 72 -17.61 5.21 -0.72
C ASN A 72 -16.75 5.19 0.58
N PRO A 73 -16.46 6.37 1.16
CA PRO A 73 -15.56 6.55 2.29
C PRO A 73 -16.05 6.02 3.65
N ASN A 74 -17.34 5.74 3.79
CA ASN A 74 -17.94 5.47 5.11
C ASN A 74 -17.95 4.00 5.52
N ARG A 75 -16.96 3.23 5.08
CA ARG A 75 -16.95 1.79 5.32
C ARG A 75 -16.19 1.43 6.60
N ARG A 76 -16.93 1.21 7.69
CA ARG A 76 -16.43 0.39 8.80
C ARG A 76 -16.60 -1.08 8.42
N GLU A 77 -15.63 -1.64 7.72
CA GLU A 77 -15.72 -3.05 7.34
C GLU A 77 -15.41 -3.93 8.55
N LYS A 78 -16.47 -4.42 9.21
CA LYS A 78 -16.38 -5.44 10.26
C LYS A 78 -16.45 -6.87 9.72
N ASP A 79 -16.84 -7.10 8.45
CA ASP A 79 -17.07 -8.45 7.92
C ASP A 79 -16.48 -8.66 6.50
N ARG A 80 -15.72 -9.75 6.36
CA ARG A 80 -15.12 -10.27 5.12
C ARG A 80 -16.15 -10.46 4.01
N VAL A 81 -17.35 -10.93 4.35
CA VAL A 81 -18.38 -11.28 3.37
C VAL A 81 -18.85 -10.03 2.63
N SER A 82 -19.18 -8.98 3.38
CA SER A 82 -19.56 -7.69 2.81
C SER A 82 -18.45 -7.12 1.92
N GLU A 83 -17.17 -7.27 2.30
CA GLU A 83 -16.04 -6.81 1.48
C GLU A 83 -16.04 -7.49 0.13
N ARG A 84 -16.13 -8.82 0.16
CA ARG A 84 -16.10 -9.64 -1.04
C ARG A 84 -17.26 -9.32 -1.96
N GLU A 85 -18.47 -9.23 -1.43
CA GLU A 85 -19.66 -8.84 -2.21
C GLU A 85 -19.52 -7.47 -2.86
N TRP A 86 -18.96 -6.49 -2.14
CA TRP A 86 -18.68 -5.18 -2.72
C TRP A 86 -17.66 -5.27 -3.85
N PHE A 87 -16.56 -5.99 -3.63
CA PHE A 87 -15.53 -6.19 -4.65
C PHE A 87 -16.10 -6.87 -5.90
N ASP A 88 -16.97 -7.86 -5.72
CA ASP A 88 -17.61 -8.60 -6.80
C ASP A 88 -18.56 -7.72 -7.64
N ARG A 89 -19.09 -6.63 -7.06
CA ARG A 89 -19.89 -5.62 -7.79
C ARG A 89 -19.07 -4.60 -8.57
N LEU A 90 -17.75 -4.50 -8.36
CA LEU A 90 -16.93 -3.56 -9.11
C LEU A 90 -16.92 -3.94 -10.61
N PRO A 91 -16.81 -2.98 -11.53
CA PRO A 91 -16.65 -3.28 -12.94
C PRO A 91 -15.45 -4.18 -13.18
N ALA A 92 -15.61 -5.17 -14.04
CA ALA A 92 -14.49 -5.98 -14.47
C ALA A 92 -13.55 -5.13 -15.34
N THR A 93 -12.25 -5.20 -15.07
CA THR A 93 -11.22 -4.72 -15.98
C THR A 93 -10.50 -5.89 -16.61
N THR A 94 -9.82 -5.66 -17.73
CA THR A 94 -9.05 -6.68 -18.45
C THR A 94 -7.61 -6.21 -18.62
N PRO A 95 -6.65 -7.13 -18.84
CA PRO A 95 -5.24 -6.75 -19.04
C PRO A 95 -5.06 -5.72 -20.17
N GLY A 96 -5.86 -5.81 -21.24
CA GLY A 96 -5.82 -4.88 -22.37
C GLY A 96 -6.32 -3.46 -22.06
N ARG A 97 -6.99 -3.24 -20.92
CA ARG A 97 -7.45 -1.93 -20.46
C ARG A 97 -6.52 -1.26 -19.45
N LEU A 98 -5.47 -1.98 -19.01
CA LEU A 98 -4.48 -1.43 -18.08
C LEU A 98 -3.55 -0.46 -18.80
N LEU A 99 -3.18 0.62 -18.12
CA LEU A 99 -2.23 1.60 -18.60
C LEU A 99 -0.95 1.54 -17.76
N PRO A 100 0.24 1.72 -18.36
CA PRO A 100 1.47 1.86 -17.59
C PRO A 100 1.31 2.89 -16.48
N GLY A 101 1.75 2.52 -15.27
CA GLY A 101 1.59 3.31 -14.05
C GLY A 101 0.36 2.92 -13.22
N ASP A 102 -0.64 2.21 -13.75
CA ASP A 102 -1.78 1.76 -12.95
C ASP A 102 -1.29 0.98 -11.70
N ILE A 103 -1.90 1.27 -10.56
CA ILE A 103 -1.62 0.60 -9.28
C ILE A 103 -2.55 -0.60 -9.16
N LEU A 104 -2.00 -1.76 -8.82
CA LEU A 104 -2.76 -2.98 -8.58
C LEU A 104 -2.62 -3.38 -7.11
N LEU A 105 -3.75 -3.48 -6.41
CA LEU A 105 -3.79 -3.94 -5.02
C LEU A 105 -4.35 -5.36 -4.98
N LYS A 106 -3.56 -6.31 -4.47
CA LYS A 106 -4.01 -7.69 -4.30
C LYS A 106 -4.94 -7.80 -3.11
N LYS A 107 -6.16 -8.27 -3.36
CA LYS A 107 -7.15 -8.59 -2.33
C LYS A 107 -7.02 -10.06 -1.93
N VAL A 108 -6.99 -10.32 -0.63
CA VAL A 108 -6.86 -11.67 -0.05
C VAL A 108 -8.12 -11.97 0.76
N TYR A 109 -9.07 -12.66 0.10
CA TYR A 109 -10.32 -13.11 0.73
C TYR A 109 -10.21 -14.53 1.28
N ASP A 110 -9.59 -15.41 0.49
CA ASP A 110 -9.33 -16.82 0.82
C ASP A 110 -7.96 -16.94 1.50
N GLY A 111 -7.84 -17.83 2.51
CA GLY A 111 -6.57 -18.02 3.22
C GLY A 111 -6.14 -16.84 4.12
N HIS A 112 -7.07 -16.00 4.56
CA HIS A 112 -6.77 -14.88 5.48
C HIS A 112 -6.02 -15.31 6.75
N ALA A 113 -6.37 -16.49 7.30
CA ALA A 113 -5.73 -17.04 8.48
C ALA A 113 -4.26 -17.47 8.25
N THR A 114 -3.76 -17.39 7.02
CA THR A 114 -2.37 -17.75 6.68
C THR A 114 -1.65 -16.63 5.94
N ASN A 115 -2.25 -15.44 5.79
CA ASN A 115 -1.59 -14.31 5.15
C ASN A 115 -1.05 -13.33 6.19
N GLU A 116 0.27 -13.34 6.37
CA GLU A 116 0.99 -12.56 7.40
C GLU A 116 0.78 -11.05 7.26
N VAL A 117 0.74 -10.52 6.04
CA VAL A 117 0.51 -9.08 5.81
C VAL A 117 -0.87 -8.69 6.30
N VAL A 118 -1.90 -9.46 5.92
CA VAL A 118 -3.28 -9.18 6.31
C VAL A 118 -3.50 -9.34 7.81
N GLN A 119 -2.87 -10.33 8.45
CA GLN A 119 -2.88 -10.47 9.90
C GLN A 119 -2.17 -9.32 10.59
N GLY A 120 -1.00 -8.94 10.10
CA GLY A 120 -0.21 -7.81 10.59
C GLY A 120 -0.97 -6.49 10.53
N GLN A 121 -1.96 -6.36 9.63
CA GLN A 121 -2.83 -5.18 9.52
C GLN A 121 -3.98 -5.14 10.54
N THR A 122 -4.15 -6.15 11.40
CA THR A 122 -5.22 -6.21 12.40
C THR A 122 -5.32 -4.97 13.29
N PRO A 123 -4.22 -4.40 13.80
CA PRO A 123 -4.33 -3.30 14.73
C PRO A 123 -4.47 -1.93 14.02
N PHE A 124 -4.34 -1.90 12.69
CA PHE A 124 -4.45 -0.68 11.88
C PHE A 124 -5.89 -0.18 11.78
N HIS A 125 -6.03 1.15 11.72
CA HIS A 125 -7.31 1.84 11.64
C HIS A 125 -7.37 2.69 10.38
N SER A 126 -8.25 2.30 9.46
CA SER A 126 -8.49 2.99 8.20
C SER A 126 -9.97 3.28 8.03
N THR A 127 -10.29 4.35 7.31
CA THR A 127 -11.69 4.77 7.06
C THR A 127 -12.15 4.38 5.66
N HIS A 128 -11.22 4.35 4.70
CA HIS A 128 -11.47 4.12 3.29
C HIS A 128 -10.70 2.91 2.75
N GLY A 129 -9.68 2.42 3.46
CA GLY A 129 -8.94 1.21 3.12
C GLY A 129 -9.47 -0.02 3.85
N THR A 130 -9.09 -1.20 3.38
CA THR A 130 -9.53 -2.48 3.95
C THR A 130 -8.33 -3.30 4.42
N ARG A 131 -8.56 -4.17 5.41
CA ARG A 131 -7.52 -5.09 5.91
C ARG A 131 -7.15 -6.19 4.92
N ARG A 132 -7.93 -6.41 3.86
CA ARG A 132 -7.72 -7.51 2.89
C ARG A 132 -6.76 -7.15 1.77
N THR A 133 -6.26 -5.93 1.74
CA THR A 133 -5.17 -5.58 0.83
C THR A 133 -3.88 -6.18 1.36
N GLY A 134 -3.40 -7.23 0.69
CA GLY A 134 -2.24 -8.01 1.13
C GLY A 134 -0.98 -7.76 0.31
N HIS A 135 -1.09 -7.04 -0.82
CA HIS A 135 0.06 -6.73 -1.67
C HIS A 135 -0.23 -5.56 -2.60
N ALA A 136 0.81 -4.88 -3.09
CA ALA A 136 0.70 -3.78 -4.05
C ALA A 136 1.72 -3.92 -5.19
N LEU A 137 1.31 -3.58 -6.42
CA LEU A 137 2.12 -3.64 -7.62
C LEU A 137 1.93 -2.39 -8.49
N ILE A 138 2.89 -2.10 -9.36
CA ILE A 138 2.76 -1.14 -10.48
C ILE A 138 2.72 -1.90 -11.80
N TYR A 139 1.76 -1.60 -12.68
CA TYR A 139 1.77 -2.10 -14.06
C TYR A 139 2.77 -1.32 -14.90
N LEU A 140 3.69 -2.03 -15.55
CA LEU A 140 4.78 -1.45 -16.37
C LEU A 140 4.40 -1.29 -17.85
N GLY A 141 3.23 -1.80 -18.25
CA GLY A 141 2.85 -1.98 -19.65
C GLY A 141 3.19 -3.36 -20.20
N ALA A 142 2.67 -3.66 -21.39
CA ALA A 142 2.97 -4.89 -22.14
C ALA A 142 2.85 -6.18 -21.31
N GLY A 143 1.86 -6.27 -20.42
CA GLY A 143 1.65 -7.46 -19.59
C GLY A 143 2.69 -7.66 -18.47
N HIS A 144 3.46 -6.64 -18.09
CA HIS A 144 4.47 -6.71 -17.02
C HIS A 144 4.09 -5.87 -15.81
N VAL A 145 4.51 -6.30 -14.63
CA VAL A 145 4.33 -5.62 -13.34
C VAL A 145 5.66 -5.51 -12.60
N ALA A 146 5.80 -4.50 -11.75
CA ALA A 146 6.85 -4.40 -10.75
C ALA A 146 6.26 -4.48 -9.35
N GLU A 147 6.99 -5.11 -8.43
CA GLU A 147 6.62 -5.24 -7.01
C GLU A 147 7.86 -5.38 -6.14
N ALA A 148 7.75 -5.04 -4.86
CA ALA A 148 8.62 -5.60 -3.82
C ALA A 148 7.99 -6.90 -3.33
N SER A 149 8.70 -8.02 -3.42
CA SER A 149 8.16 -9.35 -3.11
C SER A 149 8.95 -10.05 -2.03
N MET A 150 8.25 -10.47 -0.98
CA MET A 150 8.82 -11.26 0.11
C MET A 150 9.42 -12.58 -0.39
N THR A 151 8.72 -13.30 -1.26
CA THR A 151 9.18 -14.60 -1.78
C THR A 151 10.33 -14.49 -2.77
N ARG A 152 10.54 -13.31 -3.35
CA ARG A 152 11.70 -12.99 -4.21
C ARG A 152 12.80 -12.25 -3.46
N GLY A 153 12.58 -11.91 -2.18
CA GLY A 153 13.52 -11.21 -1.33
C GLY A 153 13.76 -9.74 -1.70
N GLY A 154 12.90 -9.08 -2.49
CA GLY A 154 13.10 -7.69 -2.89
C GLY A 154 12.32 -7.22 -4.12
N LEU A 155 12.79 -6.14 -4.74
CA LEU A 155 12.18 -5.58 -5.95
C LEU A 155 12.37 -6.46 -7.18
N TRP A 156 11.28 -6.71 -7.90
CA TRP A 156 11.25 -7.63 -9.03
C TRP A 156 10.25 -7.20 -10.10
N GLN A 157 10.52 -7.57 -11.36
CA GLN A 157 9.56 -7.46 -12.46
C GLN A 157 9.04 -8.84 -12.86
N ASP A 158 7.74 -8.97 -13.11
CA ASP A 158 7.12 -10.24 -13.47
C ASP A 158 6.03 -10.03 -14.53
N LYS A 159 5.57 -11.14 -15.12
CA LYS A 159 4.40 -11.13 -16.00
C LYS A 159 3.13 -10.98 -15.17
N LEU A 160 2.22 -10.13 -15.61
CA LEU A 160 0.87 -10.05 -15.06
C LEU A 160 0.15 -11.42 -15.13
N SER A 161 0.43 -12.22 -16.15
CA SER A 161 -0.13 -13.58 -16.29
C SER A 161 0.32 -14.55 -15.19
N SER A 162 1.43 -14.29 -14.49
CA SER A 162 1.84 -15.07 -13.31
C SER A 162 0.89 -14.87 -12.13
N ARG A 163 0.00 -13.86 -12.21
CA ARG A 163 -1.02 -13.52 -11.22
C ARG A 163 -2.39 -14.12 -11.53
N LYS A 164 -2.45 -15.10 -12.45
CA LYS A 164 -3.67 -15.86 -12.69
C LYS A 164 -4.22 -16.43 -11.37
N GLY A 165 -5.52 -16.31 -11.14
CA GLY A 165 -6.14 -16.71 -9.86
C GLY A 165 -6.10 -15.65 -8.77
N GLN A 166 -5.39 -14.54 -8.96
CA GLN A 166 -5.38 -13.44 -8.00
C GLN A 166 -6.51 -12.45 -8.28
N THR A 167 -6.99 -11.85 -7.20
CA THR A 167 -8.00 -10.80 -7.23
C THR A 167 -7.29 -9.45 -7.06
N LEU A 168 -7.28 -8.61 -8.10
CA LEU A 168 -6.57 -7.32 -8.06
C LEU A 168 -7.55 -6.16 -8.22
N LEU A 169 -7.49 -5.19 -7.32
CA LEU A 169 -8.15 -3.90 -7.43
C LEU A 169 -7.24 -2.94 -8.21
N VAL A 170 -7.78 -2.22 -9.19
CA VAL A 170 -6.96 -1.36 -10.07
C VAL A 170 -7.29 0.10 -9.83
N TYR A 171 -6.25 0.90 -9.54
CA TYR A 171 -6.31 2.35 -9.41
C TYR A 171 -5.52 3.03 -10.51
N ARG A 172 -6.06 4.15 -10.99
CA ARG A 172 -5.46 4.97 -12.04
C ARG A 172 -5.34 6.42 -11.60
N ARG A 173 -4.16 7.00 -11.84
CA ARG A 173 -3.93 8.45 -11.75
C ARG A 173 -4.70 9.18 -12.88
N VAL A 174 -5.51 10.18 -12.55
CA VAL A 174 -6.41 10.91 -13.48
C VAL A 174 -6.41 12.44 -13.31
N GLY A 175 -6.75 13.18 -14.36
CA GLY A 175 -6.75 14.65 -14.33
C GLY A 175 -5.42 15.26 -14.79
N PRO A 176 -5.18 16.56 -14.55
CA PRO A 176 -4.01 17.27 -15.07
C PRO A 176 -2.69 16.61 -14.66
N GLY A 177 -1.78 16.45 -15.63
CA GLY A 177 -0.46 15.85 -15.43
C GLY A 177 -0.47 14.34 -15.15
N ALA A 178 -1.60 13.64 -15.30
CA ALA A 178 -1.70 12.22 -15.01
C ALA A 178 -0.76 11.36 -15.87
N ASP A 179 -0.62 11.69 -17.17
CA ASP A 179 0.25 10.93 -18.08
C ASP A 179 1.72 11.04 -17.67
N GLU A 180 2.17 12.25 -17.33
CA GLU A 180 3.51 12.50 -16.82
C GLU A 180 3.76 11.78 -15.49
N ALA A 181 2.82 11.86 -14.54
CA ALA A 181 2.94 11.17 -13.26
C ALA A 181 3.03 9.65 -13.43
N ARG A 182 2.22 9.05 -14.32
CA ARG A 182 2.29 7.61 -14.63
C ARG A 182 3.61 7.23 -15.32
N ARG A 183 4.08 8.04 -16.25
CA ARG A 183 5.39 7.85 -16.90
C ARG A 183 6.52 7.83 -15.88
N ARG A 184 6.57 8.84 -15.00
CA ARG A 184 7.57 8.94 -13.92
C ARG A 184 7.49 7.79 -12.93
N ALA A 185 6.29 7.35 -12.58
CA ALA A 185 6.10 6.17 -11.74
C ALA A 185 6.71 4.90 -12.37
N VAL A 186 6.52 4.71 -13.68
CA VAL A 186 7.12 3.58 -14.41
C VAL A 186 8.64 3.73 -14.52
N GLU A 187 9.17 4.93 -14.75
CA GLU A 187 10.61 5.20 -14.76
C GLU A 187 11.26 4.84 -13.43
N PHE A 188 10.69 5.31 -12.32
CA PHE A 188 11.16 4.98 -10.98
C PHE A 188 11.09 3.47 -10.72
N ALA A 189 9.97 2.83 -11.03
CA ALA A 189 9.80 1.39 -10.86
C ALA A 189 10.86 0.59 -11.63
N ARG A 190 11.20 1.01 -12.85
CA ARG A 190 12.26 0.37 -13.66
C ARG A 190 13.66 0.66 -13.12
N ALA A 191 13.93 1.87 -12.65
CA ALA A 191 15.22 2.24 -12.08
C ALA A 191 15.53 1.43 -10.80
N CYS A 192 14.54 1.26 -9.93
CA CYS A 192 14.70 0.52 -8.67
C CYS A 192 14.59 -0.99 -8.85
N SER A 193 14.01 -1.47 -9.97
CA SER A 193 13.96 -2.89 -10.31
C SER A 193 14.89 -3.18 -11.49
N PRO A 194 16.22 -3.20 -11.27
CA PRO A 194 17.21 -3.40 -12.36
C PRO A 194 17.07 -4.77 -13.03
N TYR A 195 16.33 -5.67 -12.40
CA TYR A 195 15.97 -6.97 -12.96
C TYR A 195 14.78 -6.81 -13.88
N ALA A 196 15.04 -6.32 -15.09
CA ALA A 196 14.15 -6.56 -16.20
C ALA A 196 13.91 -8.07 -16.30
N TRP A 197 12.64 -8.44 -16.40
CA TRP A 197 12.24 -9.82 -16.65
C TRP A 197 12.84 -10.24 -17.99
N ASP A 198 13.84 -11.12 -17.94
CA ASP A 198 14.45 -11.69 -19.14
C ASP A 198 13.71 -13.01 -19.41
N GLU A 199 12.74 -12.97 -20.32
CA GLU A 199 11.91 -14.13 -20.65
C GLU A 199 12.75 -15.33 -21.09
N LYS A 200 13.83 -15.10 -21.85
CA LYS A 200 14.69 -16.18 -22.34
C LYS A 200 15.45 -16.81 -21.18
N LEU A 201 16.03 -15.97 -20.31
CA LEU A 201 16.75 -16.45 -19.13
C LEU A 201 15.82 -17.17 -18.15
N ALA A 202 14.63 -16.63 -17.90
CA ALA A 202 13.63 -17.23 -17.02
C ALA A 202 13.11 -18.56 -17.58
N SER A 203 12.80 -18.62 -18.88
CA SER A 203 12.36 -19.85 -19.54
C SER A 203 13.46 -20.92 -19.53
N ALA A 204 14.71 -20.54 -19.80
CA ALA A 204 15.84 -21.45 -19.71
C ALA A 204 16.06 -21.95 -18.27
N ALA A 205 15.94 -21.08 -17.27
CA ALA A 205 16.07 -21.48 -15.87
C ALA A 205 14.95 -22.46 -15.45
N ALA A 206 13.71 -22.22 -15.91
CA ALA A 206 12.56 -23.07 -15.64
C ALA A 206 12.65 -24.45 -16.33
N SER A 207 13.29 -24.54 -17.50
CA SER A 207 13.56 -25.80 -18.19
C SER A 207 14.74 -26.60 -17.64
N GLY A 208 15.31 -26.17 -16.50
CA GLY A 208 16.42 -26.87 -15.84
C GLY A 208 17.81 -26.48 -16.33
N ASN A 209 17.97 -25.42 -17.13
CA ASN A 209 19.29 -24.95 -17.54
C ASN A 209 20.06 -24.38 -16.32
N THR A 210 21.07 -25.11 -15.86
CA THR A 210 21.86 -24.77 -14.66
C THR A 210 22.58 -23.43 -14.75
N ARG A 211 23.06 -23.02 -15.94
CA ARG A 211 23.67 -21.69 -16.13
C ARG A 211 22.63 -20.57 -16.02
N ALA A 212 21.45 -20.77 -16.58
CA ALA A 212 20.35 -19.82 -16.46
C ALA A 212 19.86 -19.72 -15.01
N GLN A 213 19.73 -20.86 -14.32
CA GLN A 213 19.40 -20.91 -12.90
C GLN A 213 20.45 -20.19 -12.04
N ALA A 214 21.75 -20.47 -12.27
CA ALA A 214 22.84 -19.81 -11.58
C ALA A 214 22.85 -18.30 -11.84
N ARG A 215 22.62 -17.86 -13.09
CA ARG A 215 22.56 -16.44 -13.44
C ARG A 215 21.34 -15.75 -12.84
N MET A 216 20.19 -16.43 -12.76
CA MET A 216 19.01 -15.92 -12.05
C MET A 216 19.24 -15.86 -10.54
N ALA A 217 19.89 -16.86 -9.95
CA ALA A 217 20.23 -16.88 -8.52
C ALA A 217 21.28 -15.83 -8.15
N ALA A 218 22.19 -15.49 -9.07
CA ALA A 218 23.18 -14.44 -8.89
C ALA A 218 22.57 -13.02 -8.95
N ARG A 219 21.33 -12.86 -9.44
CA ARG A 219 20.61 -11.58 -9.42
C ARG A 219 20.16 -11.28 -7.98
N ARG A 220 20.95 -10.47 -7.26
CA ARG A 220 20.59 -10.02 -5.91
C ARG A 220 19.75 -8.75 -5.96
N PRO A 221 18.51 -8.73 -5.40
CA PRO A 221 17.73 -7.51 -5.33
C PRO A 221 18.58 -6.37 -4.72
N VAL A 222 18.64 -5.22 -5.41
CA VAL A 222 19.34 -4.02 -4.89
C VAL A 222 18.63 -3.51 -3.64
N ILE A 223 17.32 -3.76 -3.56
CA ILE A 223 16.46 -3.40 -2.44
C ILE A 223 15.80 -4.68 -1.92
N THR A 224 16.02 -4.99 -0.65
CA THR A 224 15.44 -6.18 -0.01
C THR A 224 13.99 -5.94 0.41
N TYR A 225 13.22 -7.01 0.55
CA TYR A 225 11.88 -6.92 1.11
C TYR A 225 11.94 -6.86 2.64
N ALA A 226 11.17 -5.95 3.24
CA ALA A 226 11.13 -5.75 4.70
C ALA A 226 9.67 -5.75 5.20
N LEU A 227 9.27 -6.77 6.00
CA LEU A 227 7.93 -6.84 6.57
C LEU A 227 7.79 -6.03 7.88
N ASP A 228 8.90 -5.85 8.58
CA ASP A 228 9.03 -5.00 9.77
C ASP A 228 8.68 -3.54 9.46
N HIS A 229 8.95 -3.06 8.24
CA HIS A 229 8.45 -1.78 7.74
C HIS A 229 6.91 -1.67 7.72
N ALA A 230 6.13 -2.74 7.83
CA ALA A 230 4.69 -2.62 8.13
C ALA A 230 4.47 -2.52 9.62
N LEU A 231 5.06 -3.43 10.39
CA LEU A 231 4.78 -3.57 11.82
C LEU A 231 5.25 -2.36 12.63
N LEU A 232 6.33 -1.72 12.21
CA LEU A 232 6.88 -0.50 12.84
C LEU A 232 6.05 0.76 12.53
N THR A 233 5.11 0.69 11.59
CA THR A 233 4.23 1.82 11.21
C THR A 233 2.98 1.91 12.09
N PHE A 234 2.82 0.93 12.98
CA PHE A 234 1.64 0.79 13.81
C PHE A 234 1.40 1.98 14.79
N PRO A 235 2.40 2.81 15.18
CA PRO A 235 2.16 4.12 15.79
C PRO A 235 2.53 5.32 14.89
N ALA A 236 3.09 5.11 13.69
CA ALA A 236 3.57 6.18 12.84
C ALA A 236 2.40 6.92 12.17
N THR A 237 2.38 8.24 12.26
CA THR A 237 1.49 9.06 11.44
C THR A 237 1.93 8.92 9.98
N THR A 238 1.01 8.58 9.07
CA THR A 238 1.28 8.53 7.61
C THR A 238 1.45 9.92 6.99
N TRP A 239 1.83 10.93 7.78
CA TRP A 239 1.86 12.33 7.40
C TRP A 239 3.04 12.63 6.49
N PHE A 240 2.82 13.52 5.53
CA PHE A 240 3.85 13.92 4.57
C PHE A 240 4.71 15.07 5.12
N ASP A 241 5.50 14.73 6.13
CA ASP A 241 6.39 15.62 6.86
C ASP A 241 7.67 15.98 6.08
N ALA A 242 8.62 16.63 6.75
CA ALA A 242 9.89 17.04 6.14
C ALA A 242 10.76 15.85 5.70
N ASP A 243 10.71 14.74 6.45
CA ASP A 243 11.51 13.55 6.18
C ASP A 243 10.93 12.77 4.99
N ALA A 244 9.61 12.60 4.97
CA ALA A 244 8.88 12.06 3.83
C ALA A 244 9.10 12.88 2.55
N ARG A 245 9.14 14.22 2.66
CA ARG A 245 9.46 15.12 1.53
C ARG A 245 10.90 14.95 1.05
N ARG A 246 11.86 14.78 1.95
CA ARG A 246 13.26 14.51 1.60
C ARG A 246 13.37 13.21 0.80
N ARG A 247 12.76 12.12 1.28
CA ARG A 247 12.73 10.83 0.59
C ARG A 247 12.01 10.90 -0.76
N ALA A 248 10.90 11.63 -0.84
CA ALA A 248 10.23 11.91 -2.12
C ALA A 248 11.14 12.67 -3.10
N GLY A 249 11.95 13.61 -2.60
CA GLY A 249 12.96 14.31 -3.40
C GLY A 249 14.03 13.37 -3.96
N MET A 250 14.50 12.39 -3.19
CA MET A 250 15.39 11.33 -3.67
C MET A 250 14.71 10.49 -4.76
N ALA A 251 13.46 10.08 -4.55
CA ALA A 251 12.69 9.33 -5.53
C ALA A 251 12.50 10.11 -6.85
N ALA A 252 12.29 11.43 -6.78
CA ALA A 252 12.19 12.29 -7.96
C ALA A 252 13.50 12.36 -8.76
N GLN A 253 14.64 12.05 -8.14
CA GLN A 253 15.94 11.89 -8.78
C GLN A 253 16.21 10.44 -9.21
N LEU A 254 15.19 9.57 -9.20
CA LEU A 254 15.28 8.13 -9.48
C LEU A 254 16.22 7.38 -8.52
N GLN A 255 16.39 7.90 -7.32
CA GLN A 255 17.17 7.27 -6.26
C GLN A 255 16.25 6.55 -5.29
N ALA A 256 16.61 5.31 -4.95
CA ALA A 256 15.94 4.58 -3.90
C ALA A 256 16.22 5.22 -2.53
N PRO A 257 15.19 5.50 -1.71
CA PRO A 257 15.37 6.15 -0.42
C PRO A 257 15.83 5.20 0.70
N SER A 258 15.63 3.88 0.54
CA SER A 258 16.04 2.85 1.50
C SER A 258 16.60 1.60 0.80
N ALA A 259 17.43 0.85 1.53
CA ALA A 259 17.96 -0.45 1.12
C ALA A 259 16.95 -1.60 1.27
N SER A 260 15.85 -1.36 1.99
CA SER A 260 14.75 -2.29 2.18
C SER A 260 13.40 -1.59 2.05
N MET A 261 12.39 -2.26 1.51
CA MET A 261 11.05 -1.69 1.42
C MET A 261 9.94 -2.75 1.33
N MET A 262 8.73 -2.34 1.72
CA MET A 262 7.50 -3.08 1.45
C MET A 262 6.95 -2.85 0.05
N CYS A 263 6.02 -3.69 -0.36
CA CYS A 263 5.29 -3.55 -1.62
C CYS A 263 4.50 -2.23 -1.71
N SER A 264 3.83 -1.83 -0.62
CA SER A 264 3.06 -0.58 -0.55
C SER A 264 3.95 0.66 -0.50
N GLU A 265 5.07 0.59 0.20
CA GLU A 265 6.10 1.64 0.22
C GLU A 265 6.67 1.88 -1.18
N PHE A 266 7.06 0.80 -1.88
CA PHE A 266 7.53 0.86 -3.26
C PHE A 266 6.54 1.57 -4.19
N VAL A 267 5.28 1.15 -4.17
CA VAL A 267 4.21 1.74 -4.99
C VAL A 267 4.00 3.23 -4.64
N THR A 268 4.10 3.57 -3.36
CA THR A 268 3.96 4.95 -2.90
C THR A 268 5.09 5.82 -3.45
N TYR A 269 6.34 5.36 -3.37
CA TYR A 269 7.48 6.10 -3.94
C TYR A 269 7.38 6.33 -5.44
N CYS A 270 6.83 5.36 -6.20
CA CYS A 270 6.61 5.54 -7.64
C CYS A 270 5.79 6.82 -7.93
N TYR A 271 4.83 7.16 -7.08
CA TYR A 271 4.00 8.37 -7.24
C TYR A 271 4.46 9.60 -6.46
N GLN A 272 5.61 9.48 -5.78
CA GLN A 272 6.34 10.58 -5.18
C GLN A 272 7.52 11.06 -6.04
N ALA A 273 7.91 10.28 -7.05
CA ALA A 273 8.97 10.60 -8.01
C ALA A 273 8.61 11.73 -9.01
N THR A 274 7.88 12.75 -8.54
CA THR A 274 7.44 13.91 -9.32
C THR A 274 7.68 15.18 -8.49
N PRO A 275 7.91 16.35 -9.11
CA PRO A 275 8.10 17.61 -8.36
C PRO A 275 6.94 17.96 -7.43
N ARG A 276 5.74 17.46 -7.73
CA ARG A 276 4.55 17.54 -6.88
C ARG A 276 3.97 16.13 -6.68
N PRO A 277 4.25 15.47 -5.54
CA PRO A 277 3.80 14.11 -5.26
C PRO A 277 2.31 13.92 -5.49
N SER A 278 1.94 12.89 -6.24
CA SER A 278 0.53 12.53 -6.45
C SER A 278 -0.05 11.77 -5.25
N LEU A 279 0.81 11.14 -4.43
CA LEU A 279 0.46 10.48 -3.16
C LEU A 279 1.31 11.06 -2.02
N PRO A 280 0.87 12.19 -1.41
CA PRO A 280 1.58 12.81 -0.30
C PRO A 280 1.24 12.09 1.02
N ILE A 281 1.84 10.92 1.22
CA ILE A 281 1.82 10.14 2.47
C ILE A 281 3.25 9.68 2.78
N ASP A 282 3.60 9.42 4.03
CA ASP A 282 4.93 8.86 4.30
C ASP A 282 5.01 7.39 3.83
N ALA A 283 5.80 7.14 2.79
CA ALA A 283 5.92 5.83 2.15
C ALA A 283 6.49 4.76 3.10
N GLU A 284 7.48 5.11 3.93
CA GLU A 284 8.06 4.21 4.94
C GLU A 284 7.05 3.87 6.05
N ALA A 285 6.06 4.74 6.27
CA ALA A 285 4.96 4.53 7.20
C ALA A 285 3.71 3.91 6.55
N THR A 286 3.78 3.44 5.30
CA THR A 286 2.59 3.04 4.53
C THR A 286 2.44 1.53 4.45
N ALA A 287 1.61 0.97 5.33
CA ALA A 287 1.05 -0.38 5.16
C ALA A 287 0.06 -0.43 3.97
N PRO A 288 -0.19 -1.61 3.36
CA PRO A 288 -1.09 -1.71 2.20
C PRO A 288 -2.51 -1.18 2.43
N ILE A 289 -3.07 -1.33 3.64
CA ILE A 289 -4.35 -0.74 4.04
C ILE A 289 -4.35 0.80 3.98
N TYR A 290 -3.23 1.45 4.33
CA TYR A 290 -3.09 2.91 4.27
C TYR A 290 -2.86 3.41 2.85
N LEU A 291 -2.18 2.61 2.00
CA LEU A 291 -2.11 2.91 0.58
C LEU A 291 -3.52 2.89 -0.05
N GLU A 292 -4.32 1.84 0.22
CA GLU A 292 -5.71 1.78 -0.25
C GLU A 292 -6.54 2.98 0.26
N ASP A 293 -6.39 3.34 1.54
CA ASP A 293 -7.06 4.51 2.14
C ASP A 293 -6.68 5.82 1.45
N ALA A 294 -5.37 6.03 1.22
CA ALA A 294 -4.87 7.21 0.53
C ALA A 294 -5.38 7.30 -0.91
N LEU A 295 -5.42 6.18 -1.62
CA LEU A 295 -5.96 6.11 -2.98
C LEU A 295 -7.46 6.42 -3.02
N ASN A 296 -8.22 5.91 -2.06
CA ASN A 296 -9.67 6.15 -1.99
C ASN A 296 -10.05 7.58 -1.57
N ARG A 297 -9.19 8.27 -0.80
CA ARG A 297 -9.37 9.69 -0.44
C ARG A 297 -8.88 10.66 -1.51
N SER A 298 -7.99 10.22 -2.37
CA SER A 298 -7.34 11.09 -3.34
C SER A 298 -8.30 11.47 -4.47
N GLU A 299 -8.30 12.75 -4.82
CA GLU A 299 -8.98 13.23 -6.03
C GLU A 299 -8.20 12.92 -7.31
N LEU A 300 -6.93 12.57 -7.15
CA LEU A 300 -6.00 12.31 -8.24
C LEU A 300 -6.02 10.86 -8.71
N PHE A 301 -6.68 9.96 -7.96
CA PHE A 301 -6.80 8.56 -8.28
C PHE A 301 -8.25 8.11 -8.31
N VAL A 302 -8.56 7.17 -9.19
CA VAL A 302 -9.87 6.52 -9.28
C VAL A 302 -9.70 5.03 -9.36
N CYS A 303 -10.63 4.28 -8.77
CA CYS A 303 -10.73 2.84 -9.00
C CYS A 303 -11.32 2.62 -10.39
N VAL A 304 -10.59 1.94 -11.28
CA VAL A 304 -11.06 1.64 -12.65
C VAL A 304 -11.71 0.28 -12.77
N GLY A 305 -11.60 -0.56 -11.73
CA GLY A 305 -12.28 -1.84 -11.64
C GLY A 305 -11.46 -2.92 -10.95
N ALA A 306 -11.93 -4.15 -11.11
CA ALA A 306 -11.34 -5.36 -10.56
C ALA A 306 -10.83 -6.27 -11.68
N LEU A 307 -9.55 -6.65 -11.63
CA LEU A 307 -9.00 -7.74 -12.43
C LEU A 307 -9.25 -9.04 -11.67
N ARG A 308 -10.03 -9.94 -12.28
CA ARG A 308 -10.44 -11.20 -11.68
C ARG A 308 -9.75 -12.39 -12.38
N PRO A 309 -9.68 -13.56 -11.71
CA PRO A 309 -9.12 -14.80 -12.24
C PRO A 309 -9.63 -15.20 -13.62
#